data_AF-A0A945BFW7-F1
#
_entry.id   AF-A0A945BFW7-F1
#
_cell.length_a   1.000
_cell.length_b   1.000
_cell.length_c   1.000
_cell.angle_alpha   90.00
_cell.angle_beta   90.00
_cell.angle_gamma   90.00
#
_symmetry.space_group_name_H-M   'P 1'
#
loop_
_entity.id
_entity.type
_entity.pdbx_description
1 polymer ?
#
loop_
_entity_poly.entity_id
_entity_poly.type
_entity_poly.pdbx_seq_one_letter_code
_entity_poly.pdbx_strand_id
1 'polypeptide(L)'
;MKRIIISAILSFFSFTSYTQIVDEIIAVVGNEVVLSSDIETQYLQYLSQGYTDSEEVRCQIIEDVLYQKLLVHQAKLDSTDVSEDDVNQELDSRLNSFISQLGSEEALEEYFKKSTSELKIEFYEIIYNQLLTQRMQSSITSSVSITPEEVKLFFQEMKKSSDIPVMPTTLEISQIIKIPEITLDEKSRIRKKLISFRDRIKNGEDFTVLATLYSDDTESAKNGGELGFVGRGALVPEFESAAFSLKGDQISEVIETQFGYHIIQLIERRGETVNVRH
;
A
#
# COMPACT_ATOMS: atom_id res chain seq x y z
N MET A 1 40.83 78.96 -4.32
CA MET A 1 39.48 78.42 -4.54
C MET A 1 39.58 77.16 -5.41
N LYS A 2 39.52 75.97 -4.81
CA LYS A 2 39.51 74.68 -5.53
C LYS A 2 38.07 74.16 -5.57
N ARG A 3 37.53 73.92 -6.76
CA ARG A 3 36.17 73.40 -6.97
C ARG A 3 36.22 71.87 -6.91
N ILE A 4 35.45 71.29 -6.00
CA ILE A 4 35.22 69.84 -5.87
C ILE A 4 33.93 69.54 -6.63
N ILE A 5 34.00 68.67 -7.64
CA ILE A 5 32.84 68.17 -8.39
C ILE A 5 32.42 66.85 -7.75
N ILE A 6 31.23 66.82 -7.16
CA ILE A 6 30.61 65.61 -6.61
C ILE A 6 29.77 64.99 -7.74
N SER A 7 30.18 63.82 -8.21
CA SER A 7 29.41 63.00 -9.16
C SER A 7 28.45 62.12 -8.37
N ALA A 8 27.15 62.29 -8.59
CA ALA A 8 26.10 61.45 -8.03
C ALA A 8 25.91 60.22 -8.94
N ILE A 9 26.19 59.03 -8.41
CA ILE A 9 25.94 57.75 -9.06
C ILE A 9 24.49 57.34 -8.76
N LEU A 10 23.64 57.37 -9.80
CA LEU A 10 22.26 56.93 -9.74
C LEU A 10 22.22 55.42 -10.06
N SER A 11 22.12 54.58 -9.03
CA SER A 11 21.96 53.12 -9.21
C SER A 11 20.53 52.81 -9.67
N PHE A 12 20.38 52.41 -10.93
CA PHE A 12 19.16 51.81 -11.45
C PHE A 12 18.99 50.41 -10.86
N PHE A 13 17.98 50.23 -9.99
CA PHE A 13 17.53 48.91 -9.57
C PHE A 13 16.60 48.36 -10.66
N SER A 14 17.09 47.45 -11.49
CA SER A 14 16.26 46.70 -12.41
C SER A 14 15.46 45.66 -11.62
N PHE A 15 14.16 45.89 -11.44
CA PHE A 15 13.23 44.84 -11.02
C PHE A 15 13.06 43.87 -12.19
N THR A 16 13.77 42.75 -12.15
CA THR A 16 13.51 41.62 -13.04
C THR A 16 12.20 40.99 -12.58
N SER A 17 11.10 41.31 -13.24
CA SER A 17 9.85 40.55 -13.09
C SER A 17 10.06 39.21 -13.78
N TYR A 18 10.21 38.14 -13.00
CA TYR A 18 10.14 36.79 -13.54
C TYR A 18 8.71 36.59 -14.05
N THR A 19 8.55 36.46 -15.37
CA THR A 19 7.31 35.92 -15.95
C THR A 19 7.22 34.48 -15.46
N GLN A 20 6.30 34.21 -14.53
CA GLN A 20 5.89 32.84 -14.24
C GLN A 20 4.91 32.45 -15.35
N ILE A 21 5.27 31.43 -16.13
CA ILE A 21 4.30 30.75 -16.98
C ILE A 21 3.30 30.10 -16.02
N VAL A 22 2.06 30.59 -16.02
CA VAL A 22 1.03 30.18 -15.05
C VAL A 22 0.55 28.76 -15.33
N ASP A 23 0.41 28.40 -16.60
CA ASP A 23 0.31 27.05 -17.16
C ASP A 23 0.23 27.21 -18.69
N GLU A 24 0.67 26.23 -19.48
CA GLU A 24 0.60 26.29 -20.95
C GLU A 24 -0.53 25.40 -21.49
N ILE A 25 -1.30 25.91 -22.44
CA ILE A 25 -2.29 25.12 -23.17
C ILE A 25 -1.59 24.38 -24.30
N ILE A 26 -1.54 23.06 -24.20
CA ILE A 26 -0.91 22.20 -25.22
C ILE A 26 -1.89 21.87 -26.34
N ALA A 27 -3.18 21.72 -26.02
CA ALA A 27 -4.23 21.44 -27.01
C ALA A 27 -5.63 21.84 -26.53
N VAL A 28 -6.58 21.88 -27.46
CA VAL A 28 -8.01 22.10 -27.19
C VAL A 28 -8.82 21.06 -27.96
N VAL A 29 -9.70 20.34 -27.27
CA VAL A 29 -10.59 19.31 -27.83
C VAL A 29 -12.03 19.72 -27.60
N GLY A 30 -12.65 20.34 -28.60
CA GLY A 30 -14.00 20.90 -28.46
C GLY A 30 -14.01 22.02 -27.42
N ASN A 31 -14.69 21.79 -26.29
CA ASN A 31 -14.74 22.72 -25.15
C ASN A 31 -13.76 22.35 -24.01
N GLU A 32 -13.00 21.27 -24.17
CA GLU A 32 -12.03 20.81 -23.18
C GLU A 32 -10.63 21.33 -23.49
N VAL A 33 -9.94 21.85 -22.48
CA VAL A 33 -8.56 22.34 -22.59
C VAL A 33 -7.61 21.28 -22.03
N VAL A 34 -6.48 21.07 -22.71
CA VAL A 34 -5.38 20.22 -22.22
C VAL A 34 -4.23 21.09 -21.79
N LEU A 35 -3.90 21.03 -20.51
CA LEU A 35 -2.82 21.81 -19.91
C LEU A 35 -1.51 21.01 -19.88
N SER A 36 -0.39 21.74 -19.88
CA SER A 36 0.94 21.18 -19.74
C SER A 36 1.12 20.50 -18.39
N SER A 37 0.55 21.09 -17.33
CA SER A 37 0.54 20.50 -15.99
C SER A 37 -0.19 19.15 -15.91
N ASP A 38 -1.28 18.96 -16.67
CA ASP A 38 -2.03 17.70 -16.70
C ASP A 38 -1.14 16.56 -17.23
N ILE A 39 -0.43 16.81 -18.32
CA ILE A 39 0.46 15.83 -18.97
C ILE A 39 1.67 15.55 -18.07
N GLU A 40 2.30 16.58 -17.53
CA GLU A 40 3.48 16.40 -16.68
C GLU A 40 3.13 15.69 -15.37
N THR A 41 1.95 15.95 -14.79
CA THR A 41 1.48 15.23 -13.59
C THR A 41 1.30 13.74 -13.86
N GLN A 42 0.66 13.37 -14.98
CA GLN A 42 0.51 11.97 -15.37
C GLN A 42 1.86 11.30 -15.66
N TYR A 43 2.77 12.02 -16.30
CA TYR A 43 4.12 11.53 -16.57
C TYR A 43 4.93 11.29 -15.29
N LEU A 44 4.91 12.22 -14.34
CA LEU A 44 5.58 12.06 -13.05
C LEU A 44 4.97 10.91 -12.23
N GLN A 45 3.65 10.71 -12.31
CA GLN A 45 2.98 9.57 -11.69
C GLN A 45 3.38 8.23 -12.34
N TYR A 46 3.62 8.21 -13.66
CA TYR A 46 4.14 7.03 -14.35
C TYR A 46 5.55 6.69 -13.85
N LEU A 47 6.44 7.68 -13.78
CA LEU A 47 7.81 7.46 -13.30
C LEU A 47 7.87 7.03 -11.82
N SER A 48 7.00 7.57 -10.96
CA SER A 48 6.99 7.22 -9.52
C SER A 48 6.61 5.77 -9.23
N GLN A 49 5.96 5.09 -10.17
CA GLN A 49 5.64 3.67 -10.10
C GLN A 49 6.82 2.75 -10.50
N GLY A 50 7.97 3.34 -10.86
CA GLY A 50 9.18 2.61 -11.23
C GLY A 50 9.27 2.25 -12.72
N TYR A 51 8.41 2.82 -13.56
CA TYR A 51 8.50 2.66 -15.01
C TYR A 51 9.62 3.51 -15.62
N THR A 52 10.06 3.14 -16.83
CA THR A 52 11.19 3.77 -17.52
C THR A 52 10.78 5.02 -18.30
N ASP A 53 11.59 6.07 -18.19
CA ASP A 53 11.53 7.26 -19.04
C ASP A 53 11.76 6.89 -20.52
N SER A 54 10.86 7.33 -21.40
CA SER A 54 11.02 7.26 -22.84
C SER A 54 10.18 8.34 -23.54
N GLU A 55 10.66 8.82 -24.69
CA GLU A 55 9.94 9.80 -25.51
C GLU A 55 8.61 9.23 -26.01
N GLU A 56 8.58 7.93 -26.34
CA GLU A 56 7.37 7.22 -26.76
C GLU A 56 6.28 7.26 -25.70
N VAL A 57 6.63 7.06 -24.42
CA VAL A 57 5.65 7.15 -23.33
C VAL A 57 5.12 8.56 -23.15
N ARG A 58 5.96 9.59 -23.30
CA ARG A 58 5.49 10.99 -23.24
C ARG A 58 4.46 11.27 -24.33
N CYS A 59 4.71 10.81 -25.56
CA CYS A 59 3.72 10.91 -26.65
C CYS A 59 2.44 10.14 -26.33
N GLN A 60 2.55 8.91 -25.83
CA GLN A 60 1.40 8.09 -25.47
C GLN A 60 0.52 8.76 -24.40
N ILE A 61 1.12 9.36 -23.36
CA ILE A 61 0.36 10.09 -22.33
C ILE A 61 -0.37 11.29 -22.93
N ILE A 62 0.26 12.03 -23.84
CA ILE A 62 -0.40 13.15 -24.53
C ILE A 62 -1.60 12.64 -25.34
N GLU A 63 -1.44 11.55 -26.09
CA GLU A 63 -2.52 10.93 -26.85
C GLU A 63 -3.66 10.44 -25.94
N ASP A 64 -3.33 9.80 -24.81
CA ASP A 64 -4.31 9.33 -23.84
C ASP A 64 -5.11 10.50 -23.22
N VAL A 65 -4.44 11.59 -22.85
CA VAL A 65 -5.11 12.80 -22.33
C VAL A 65 -6.03 13.41 -23.38
N LEU A 66 -5.57 13.53 -24.63
CA LEU A 66 -6.39 14.03 -25.74
C LEU A 66 -7.63 13.16 -25.96
N TYR A 67 -7.45 11.84 -25.93
CA TYR A 67 -8.55 10.89 -26.11
C TYR A 67 -9.55 10.94 -24.96
N GLN A 68 -9.08 11.09 -23.72
CA GLN A 68 -9.95 11.31 -22.56
C GLN A 68 -10.79 12.58 -22.71
N LYS A 69 -10.17 13.71 -23.08
CA LYS A 69 -10.90 14.96 -23.33
C LYS A 69 -11.92 14.83 -24.46
N LEU A 70 -11.59 14.09 -25.53
CA LEU A 70 -12.51 13.80 -26.62
C LEU A 70 -13.75 13.04 -26.13
N LEU A 71 -13.57 12.01 -25.33
CA LEU A 71 -14.66 11.21 -24.78
C LEU A 71 -15.54 12.02 -23.82
N VAL A 72 -14.93 12.86 -22.97
CA VAL A 72 -15.67 13.79 -22.09
C VAL A 72 -16.51 14.77 -22.92
N HIS A 73 -15.92 15.36 -23.97
CA HIS A 73 -16.63 16.28 -24.86
C HIS A 73 -17.81 15.60 -25.54
N GLN A 74 -17.59 14.39 -26.10
CA GLN A 74 -18.64 13.61 -26.75
C GLN A 74 -19.75 13.23 -25.75
N ALA A 75 -19.40 12.83 -24.54
CA ALA A 75 -20.37 12.47 -23.52
C ALA A 75 -21.27 13.64 -23.11
N LYS A 76 -20.69 14.85 -22.99
CA LYS A 76 -21.46 16.08 -22.75
C LYS A 76 -22.40 16.42 -23.92
N LEU A 77 -21.97 16.19 -25.17
CA LEU A 77 -22.83 16.39 -26.36
C LEU A 77 -23.99 15.39 -26.41
N ASP A 78 -23.72 14.13 -26.12
CA ASP A 78 -24.72 13.05 -26.11
C ASP A 78 -25.63 13.09 -24.87
N SER A 79 -25.47 14.11 -24.01
CA SER A 79 -26.20 14.25 -22.75
C SER A 79 -26.08 12.99 -21.87
N THR A 80 -24.96 12.28 -22.00
CA THR A 80 -24.60 11.22 -21.08
C THR A 80 -24.18 11.90 -19.80
N ASP A 81 -24.79 11.52 -18.68
CA ASP A 81 -24.49 12.10 -17.39
C ASP A 81 -24.16 11.01 -16.37
N VAL A 82 -23.49 11.40 -15.29
CA VAL A 82 -23.13 10.54 -14.15
C VAL A 82 -23.92 11.01 -12.94
N SER A 83 -24.51 10.08 -12.18
CA SER A 83 -25.29 10.48 -11.00
C SER A 83 -24.37 11.01 -9.90
N GLU A 84 -24.83 12.00 -9.13
CA GLU A 84 -24.06 12.52 -8.00
C GLU A 84 -23.72 11.41 -6.98
N ASP A 85 -24.63 10.44 -6.82
CA ASP A 85 -24.42 9.27 -5.95
C ASP A 85 -23.25 8.41 -6.42
N ASP A 86 -23.12 8.16 -7.73
CA ASP A 86 -21.99 7.41 -8.30
C ASP A 86 -20.66 8.15 -8.05
N VAL A 87 -20.65 9.47 -8.23
CA VAL A 87 -19.45 10.32 -8.00
C VAL A 87 -19.05 10.28 -6.53
N ASN A 88 -20.01 10.46 -5.62
CA ASN A 88 -19.76 10.46 -4.18
C ASN A 88 -19.25 9.08 -3.70
N GLN A 89 -19.79 7.99 -4.23
CA GLN A 89 -19.30 6.64 -3.91
C GLN A 89 -17.85 6.42 -4.37
N GLU A 90 -17.49 6.86 -5.58
CA GLU A 90 -16.10 6.75 -6.05
C GLU A 90 -15.16 7.66 -5.25
N LEU A 91 -15.60 8.87 -4.88
CA LEU A 91 -14.84 9.75 -3.99
C LEU A 91 -14.57 9.10 -2.63
N ASP A 92 -15.59 8.54 -2.00
CA ASP A 92 -15.44 7.84 -0.71
C ASP A 92 -14.49 6.64 -0.83
N SER A 93 -14.63 5.84 -1.89
CA SER A 93 -13.74 4.72 -2.19
C SER A 93 -12.28 5.17 -2.36
N ARG A 94 -12.06 6.26 -3.09
CA ARG A 94 -10.73 6.84 -3.31
C ARG A 94 -10.10 7.34 -2.03
N LEU A 95 -10.84 8.07 -1.20
CA LEU A 95 -10.35 8.57 0.09
C LEU A 95 -10.06 7.43 1.06
N ASN A 96 -10.95 6.44 1.16
CA ASN A 96 -10.72 5.24 1.99
C ASN A 96 -9.46 4.47 1.56
N SER A 97 -9.16 4.45 0.27
CA SER A 97 -7.92 3.85 -0.25
C SER A 97 -6.69 4.62 0.23
N PHE A 98 -6.71 5.96 0.20
CA PHE A 98 -5.62 6.76 0.74
C PHE A 98 -5.50 6.63 2.27
N ILE A 99 -6.62 6.64 3.00
CA ILE A 99 -6.65 6.42 4.46
C ILE A 99 -6.01 5.07 4.81
N SER A 100 -6.31 4.01 4.05
CA SER A 100 -5.74 2.68 4.28
C SER A 100 -4.22 2.65 4.03
N GLN A 101 -3.73 3.41 3.05
CA GLN A 101 -2.30 3.51 2.75
C GLN A 101 -1.53 4.37 3.76
N LEU A 102 -2.15 5.45 4.25
CA LEU A 102 -1.53 6.41 5.17
C LEU A 102 -1.76 6.06 6.65
N GLY A 103 -2.74 5.21 6.95
CA GLY A 103 -3.05 4.66 8.26
C GLY A 103 -4.26 5.31 8.97
N SER A 104 -4.56 6.59 8.74
CA SER A 104 -5.73 7.27 9.32
C SER A 104 -6.22 8.46 8.50
N GLU A 105 -7.40 8.99 8.84
CA GLU A 105 -7.95 10.21 8.24
C GLU A 105 -7.09 11.44 8.57
N GLU A 106 -6.59 11.53 9.80
CA GLU A 106 -5.72 12.64 10.22
C GLU A 106 -4.38 12.62 9.46
N ALA A 107 -3.84 11.42 9.17
CA ALA A 107 -2.64 11.28 8.36
C ALA A 107 -2.86 11.72 6.91
N LEU A 108 -4.06 11.49 6.36
CA LEU A 108 -4.47 11.98 5.04
C LEU A 108 -4.52 13.51 5.02
N GLU A 109 -5.20 14.12 6.00
CA GLU A 109 -5.33 15.58 6.07
C GLU A 109 -3.97 16.26 6.27
N GLU A 110 -3.07 15.68 7.06
CA GLU A 110 -1.70 16.19 7.24
C GLU A 110 -0.87 16.06 5.95
N TYR A 111 -1.01 14.95 5.22
CA TYR A 111 -0.30 14.73 3.96
C TYR A 111 -0.71 15.75 2.89
N PHE A 112 -2.02 15.96 2.70
CA PHE A 112 -2.54 16.88 1.70
C PHE A 112 -2.64 18.33 2.20
N LYS A 113 -2.52 18.56 3.51
CA LYS A 113 -2.74 19.84 4.20
C LYS A 113 -4.13 20.44 3.92
N LYS A 114 -5.12 19.57 3.75
CA LYS A 114 -6.51 19.89 3.40
C LYS A 114 -7.43 18.94 4.14
N SER A 115 -8.61 19.43 4.51
CA SER A 115 -9.63 18.58 5.10
C SER A 115 -10.17 17.57 4.09
N THR A 116 -10.75 16.47 4.57
CA THR A 116 -11.39 15.48 3.69
C THR A 116 -12.52 16.08 2.85
N SER A 117 -13.22 17.08 3.38
CA SER A 117 -14.27 17.81 2.65
C SER A 117 -13.72 18.66 1.52
N GLU A 118 -12.60 19.35 1.73
CA GLU A 118 -11.92 20.12 0.68
C GLU A 118 -11.38 19.20 -0.42
N LEU A 119 -10.81 18.06 -0.03
CA LEU A 119 -10.35 17.04 -0.98
C LEU A 119 -11.49 16.48 -1.82
N LYS A 120 -12.67 16.24 -1.24
CA LYS A 120 -13.86 15.82 -2.00
C LYS A 120 -14.25 16.85 -3.06
N ILE A 121 -14.21 18.13 -2.73
CA ILE A 121 -14.55 19.21 -3.67
C ILE A 121 -13.53 19.26 -4.81
N GLU A 122 -12.23 19.17 -4.51
CA GLU A 122 -11.19 19.20 -5.53
C GLU A 122 -11.21 17.99 -6.45
N PHE A 123 -11.47 16.80 -5.90
CA PHE A 123 -11.51 15.57 -6.68
C PHE A 123 -12.84 15.35 -7.39
N TYR A 124 -13.90 16.08 -7.03
CA TYR A 124 -15.22 15.90 -7.62
C TYR A 124 -15.19 16.00 -9.14
N GLU A 125 -14.63 17.08 -9.69
CA GLU A 125 -14.60 17.30 -11.14
C GLU A 125 -13.75 16.24 -11.86
N ILE A 126 -12.63 15.84 -11.25
CA ILE A 126 -11.73 14.82 -11.79
C ILE A 126 -12.46 13.47 -11.86
N ILE A 127 -13.10 13.05 -10.77
CA ILE A 127 -13.84 11.79 -10.69
C ILE A 127 -15.07 11.81 -11.61
N TYR A 128 -15.80 12.92 -11.64
CA TYR A 128 -16.95 13.09 -12.56
C TYR A 128 -16.52 12.88 -14.01
N ASN A 129 -15.47 13.57 -14.47
CA ASN A 129 -14.97 13.45 -15.84
C ASN A 129 -14.43 12.03 -16.13
N GLN A 130 -13.81 11.38 -15.16
CA GLN A 130 -13.36 9.99 -15.28
C GLN A 130 -14.54 9.03 -15.47
N LEU A 131 -15.57 9.13 -14.62
CA LEU A 131 -16.77 8.28 -14.72
C LEU A 131 -17.53 8.55 -16.02
N LEU A 132 -17.57 9.80 -16.48
CA LEU A 132 -18.17 10.18 -17.74
C LEU A 132 -17.43 9.54 -18.93
N THR A 133 -16.09 9.56 -18.90
CA THR A 133 -15.24 8.87 -19.87
C THR A 133 -15.52 7.37 -19.91
N GLN A 134 -15.58 6.71 -18.75
CA GLN A 134 -15.86 5.28 -18.64
C GLN A 134 -17.25 4.93 -19.19
N ARG A 135 -18.28 5.74 -18.86
CA ARG A 135 -19.65 5.54 -19.36
C ARG A 135 -19.72 5.69 -20.87
N MET A 136 -19.01 6.66 -21.44
CA MET A 136 -18.92 6.82 -22.90
C MET A 136 -18.22 5.64 -23.58
N GLN A 137 -17.08 5.19 -23.05
CA GLN A 137 -16.39 3.99 -23.58
C GLN A 137 -17.28 2.75 -23.53
N SER A 138 -17.98 2.55 -22.42
CA SER A 138 -18.93 1.45 -22.26
C SER A 138 -20.09 1.54 -23.27
N SER A 139 -20.62 2.75 -23.50
CA SER A 139 -21.66 2.99 -24.50
C SER A 139 -21.20 2.60 -25.91
N ILE A 140 -20.01 3.07 -26.31
CA ILE A 140 -19.42 2.76 -27.63
C ILE A 140 -19.23 1.24 -27.79
N THR A 141 -18.65 0.59 -26.78
CA THR A 141 -18.31 -0.84 -26.83
C THR A 141 -19.50 -1.77 -26.60
N SER A 142 -20.62 -1.28 -26.04
CA SER A 142 -21.83 -2.09 -25.80
C SER A 142 -22.44 -2.70 -27.07
N SER A 143 -22.18 -2.06 -28.22
CA SER A 143 -22.65 -2.52 -29.53
C SER A 143 -21.76 -3.60 -30.16
N VAL A 144 -20.57 -3.86 -29.58
CA VAL A 144 -19.60 -4.81 -30.11
C VAL A 144 -19.97 -6.22 -29.62
N SER A 145 -20.38 -7.09 -30.54
CA SER A 145 -20.58 -8.51 -30.26
C SER A 145 -19.43 -9.34 -30.82
N ILE A 146 -18.75 -10.10 -29.96
CA ILE A 146 -17.67 -11.01 -30.38
C ILE A 146 -18.27 -12.36 -30.74
N THR A 147 -17.95 -12.87 -31.92
CA THR A 147 -18.42 -14.17 -32.41
C THR A 147 -17.51 -15.32 -31.96
N PRO A 148 -18.04 -16.56 -31.83
CA PRO A 148 -17.21 -17.72 -31.51
C PRO A 148 -16.07 -17.99 -32.50
N GLU A 149 -16.25 -17.64 -33.79
CA GLU A 149 -15.19 -17.83 -34.79
C GLU A 149 -14.05 -16.81 -34.62
N GLU A 150 -14.35 -15.56 -34.27
CA GLU A 150 -13.32 -14.56 -33.93
C GLU A 150 -12.50 -14.99 -32.71
N VAL A 151 -13.17 -15.50 -31.67
CA VAL A 151 -12.49 -16.06 -30.49
C VAL A 151 -11.56 -17.20 -30.90
N LYS A 152 -12.04 -18.13 -31.73
CA LYS A 152 -11.25 -19.26 -32.21
C LYS A 152 -10.05 -18.81 -33.04
N LEU A 153 -10.21 -17.82 -33.93
CA LEU A 153 -9.12 -17.26 -34.72
C LEU A 153 -8.08 -16.57 -33.84
N PHE A 154 -8.51 -15.76 -32.87
CA PHE A 154 -7.64 -15.13 -31.86
C PHE A 154 -6.80 -16.18 -31.13
N PHE A 155 -7.40 -17.26 -30.61
CA PHE A 155 -6.65 -18.32 -29.94
C PHE A 155 -5.72 -19.11 -30.87
N GLN A 156 -6.07 -19.27 -32.15
CA GLN A 156 -5.20 -19.92 -33.13
C GLN A 156 -3.98 -19.05 -33.48
N GLU A 157 -4.16 -17.73 -33.54
CA GLU A 157 -3.10 -16.77 -33.79
C GLU A 157 -2.21 -16.57 -32.57
N MET A 158 -2.79 -16.42 -31.37
CA MET A 158 -2.07 -16.36 -30.11
C MET A 158 -1.26 -17.65 -29.85
N LYS A 159 -1.73 -18.82 -30.31
CA LYS A 159 -0.93 -20.06 -30.24
C LYS A 159 0.33 -20.05 -31.10
N LYS A 160 0.38 -19.19 -32.13
CA LYS A 160 1.55 -19.00 -33.00
C LYS A 160 2.48 -17.93 -32.44
N SER A 161 1.97 -16.96 -31.69
CA SER A 161 2.81 -16.02 -30.96
C SER A 161 3.37 -16.70 -29.70
N SER A 162 4.56 -16.27 -29.26
CA SER A 162 5.20 -16.78 -28.04
C SER A 162 4.58 -16.20 -26.76
N ASP A 163 3.43 -15.54 -26.85
CA ASP A 163 2.78 -14.76 -25.77
C ASP A 163 1.74 -15.58 -24.99
N ILE A 164 1.71 -16.89 -25.15
CA ILE A 164 0.80 -17.76 -24.39
C ILE A 164 1.27 -17.76 -22.93
N PRO A 165 0.43 -17.33 -21.97
CA PRO A 165 0.76 -17.43 -20.55
C PRO A 165 1.02 -18.89 -20.20
N VAL A 166 2.19 -19.17 -19.61
CA VAL A 166 2.53 -20.52 -19.15
C VAL A 166 1.64 -20.83 -17.96
N MET A 167 0.66 -21.71 -18.17
CA MET A 167 -0.14 -22.23 -17.05
C MET A 167 0.79 -23.05 -16.15
N PRO A 168 0.88 -22.72 -14.85
CA PRO A 168 1.73 -23.48 -13.94
C PRO A 168 1.21 -24.92 -13.86
N THR A 169 2.13 -25.87 -13.92
CA THR A 169 1.80 -27.30 -13.79
C THR A 169 1.16 -27.55 -12.42
N THR A 170 -0.07 -28.05 -12.40
CA THR A 170 -0.74 -28.50 -11.19
C THR A 170 -0.26 -29.92 -10.84
N LEU A 171 0.17 -30.14 -9.59
CA LEU A 171 0.57 -31.46 -9.09
C LEU A 171 -0.46 -31.95 -8.07
N GLU A 172 -0.85 -33.22 -8.18
CA GLU A 172 -1.62 -33.90 -7.12
C GLU A 172 -0.63 -34.69 -6.25
N ILE A 173 -0.50 -34.31 -4.99
CA ILE A 173 0.45 -34.90 -4.04
C ILE A 173 -0.34 -35.65 -2.97
N SER A 174 0.03 -36.91 -2.72
CA SER A 174 -0.43 -37.67 -1.56
C SER A 174 0.70 -37.85 -0.56
N GLN A 175 0.48 -37.46 0.69
CA GLN A 175 1.45 -37.59 1.78
C GLN A 175 0.89 -38.47 2.88
N ILE A 176 1.68 -39.44 3.34
CA ILE A 176 1.39 -40.21 4.56
C ILE A 176 2.31 -39.69 5.66
N ILE A 177 1.73 -39.11 6.70
CA ILE A 177 2.46 -38.59 7.86
C ILE A 177 2.17 -39.49 9.06
N LYS A 178 3.23 -40.03 9.69
CA LYS A 178 3.14 -40.72 10.98
C LYS A 178 3.85 -39.87 12.03
N ILE A 179 3.07 -39.13 12.80
CA ILE A 179 3.59 -38.32 13.91
C ILE A 179 3.77 -39.27 15.11
N PRO A 180 4.99 -39.46 15.65
CA PRO A 180 5.18 -40.27 16.85
C PRO A 180 4.56 -39.59 18.06
N GLU A 181 3.84 -40.34 18.89
CA GLU A 181 3.32 -39.82 20.16
C GLU A 181 4.48 -39.62 21.15
N ILE A 182 4.55 -38.43 21.75
CA ILE A 182 5.56 -38.10 22.75
C ILE A 182 5.20 -38.84 24.05
N THR A 183 6.16 -39.57 24.62
CA THR A 183 5.95 -40.28 25.89
C THR A 183 5.71 -39.31 27.05
N LEU A 184 4.96 -39.75 28.06
CA LEU A 184 4.70 -38.93 29.26
C LEU A 184 5.99 -38.51 29.98
N ASP A 185 6.99 -39.40 30.00
CA ASP A 185 8.30 -39.11 30.60
C ASP A 185 8.99 -37.94 29.90
N GLU A 186 8.91 -37.89 28.57
CA GLU A 186 9.52 -36.85 27.76
C GLU A 186 8.82 -35.49 27.95
N LYS A 187 7.47 -35.49 27.99
CA LYS A 187 6.69 -34.31 28.37
C LYS A 187 7.09 -33.79 29.75
N SER A 188 7.25 -34.68 30.73
CA SER A 188 7.70 -34.29 32.08
C SER A 188 9.12 -33.72 32.07
N ARG A 189 10.03 -34.29 31.27
CA ARG A 189 11.41 -33.82 31.14
C ARG A 189 11.47 -32.39 30.59
N ILE A 190 10.74 -32.11 29.51
CA ILE A 190 10.69 -30.78 28.89
C ILE A 190 10.07 -29.77 29.86
N ARG A 191 8.96 -30.12 30.51
CA ARG A 191 8.31 -29.24 31.49
C ARG A 191 9.24 -28.90 32.66
N LYS A 192 9.97 -29.87 33.20
CA LYS A 192 10.97 -29.63 34.26
C LYS A 192 12.11 -28.72 33.79
N LYS A 193 12.57 -28.89 32.55
CA LYS A 193 13.60 -28.04 31.94
C LYS A 193 13.13 -26.57 31.86
N LEU A 194 11.91 -26.34 31.35
CA LEU A 194 11.34 -24.99 31.25
C LEU A 194 11.05 -24.35 32.61
N ILE A 195 10.60 -25.13 33.59
CA ILE A 195 10.46 -24.65 34.99
C ILE A 195 11.82 -24.19 35.52
N SER A 196 12.89 -24.96 35.29
CA SER A 196 14.25 -24.58 35.69
C SER A 196 14.71 -23.28 35.02
N PHE A 197 14.43 -23.07 33.73
CA PHE A 197 14.74 -21.80 33.06
C PHE A 197 13.95 -20.64 33.64
N ARG A 198 12.64 -20.82 33.86
CA ARG A 198 11.82 -19.80 34.50
C ARG A 198 12.35 -19.41 35.87
N ASP A 199 12.74 -20.37 36.69
CA ASP A 199 13.26 -20.10 38.04
C ASP A 199 14.62 -19.38 37.98
N ARG A 200 15.47 -19.69 37.00
CA ARG A 200 16.71 -18.96 36.74
C ARG A 200 16.45 -17.50 36.35
N ILE A 201 15.48 -17.25 35.48
CA ILE A 201 15.11 -15.87 35.09
C ILE A 201 14.53 -15.11 36.28
N LYS A 202 13.68 -15.76 37.09
CA LYS A 202 13.16 -15.16 38.34
C LYS A 202 14.28 -14.82 39.34
N ASN A 203 15.41 -15.53 39.29
CA ASN A 203 16.59 -15.27 40.11
C ASN A 203 17.55 -14.23 39.49
N GLY A 204 17.18 -13.59 38.37
CA GLY A 204 17.92 -12.49 37.77
C GLY A 204 18.79 -12.86 36.56
N GLU A 205 18.68 -14.08 36.04
CA GLU A 205 19.32 -14.44 34.76
C GLU A 205 18.57 -13.80 33.59
N ASP A 206 19.28 -13.36 32.56
CA ASP A 206 18.69 -12.71 31.40
C ASP A 206 17.93 -13.71 30.52
N PHE A 207 16.65 -13.43 30.25
CA PHE A 207 15.81 -14.23 29.36
C PHE A 207 16.42 -14.30 27.96
N THR A 208 16.94 -13.19 27.43
CA THR A 208 17.45 -13.12 26.05
C THR A 208 18.58 -14.12 25.81
N VAL A 209 19.43 -14.34 26.81
CA VAL A 209 20.54 -15.30 26.76
C VAL A 209 19.99 -16.73 26.72
N LEU A 210 18.99 -17.04 27.56
CA LEU A 210 18.38 -18.37 27.56
C LEU A 210 17.61 -18.66 26.27
N ALA A 211 16.88 -17.67 25.73
CA ALA A 211 16.19 -17.79 24.45
C ALA A 211 17.18 -18.03 23.31
N THR A 212 18.27 -17.26 23.25
CA THR A 212 19.30 -17.41 22.22
C THR A 212 19.97 -18.78 22.25
N LEU A 213 20.21 -19.34 23.45
CA LEU A 213 20.95 -20.59 23.62
C LEU A 213 20.08 -21.85 23.55
N TYR A 214 18.81 -21.77 23.95
CA TYR A 214 17.99 -22.95 24.20
C TYR A 214 16.61 -22.93 23.54
N SER A 215 16.19 -21.84 22.90
CA SER A 215 14.91 -21.80 22.20
C SER A 215 15.00 -22.60 20.89
N ASP A 216 13.99 -23.44 20.66
CA ASP A 216 13.84 -24.19 19.42
C ASP A 216 13.18 -23.33 18.31
N ASP A 217 12.69 -22.13 18.64
CA ASP A 217 12.20 -21.14 17.66
C ASP A 217 13.38 -20.33 17.11
N THR A 218 13.97 -20.84 16.03
CA THR A 218 15.18 -20.26 15.41
C THR A 218 14.99 -18.85 14.85
N GLU A 219 13.75 -18.41 14.62
CA GLU A 219 13.49 -17.10 14.06
C GLU A 219 13.57 -16.02 15.15
N SER A 220 12.81 -16.21 16.24
CA SER A 220 12.83 -15.28 17.36
C SER A 220 14.08 -15.42 18.24
N ALA A 221 14.68 -16.60 18.36
CA ALA A 221 15.87 -16.84 19.19
C ALA A 221 17.04 -15.91 18.85
N LYS A 222 17.23 -15.56 17.58
CA LYS A 222 18.29 -14.63 17.13
C LYS A 222 18.11 -13.22 17.70
N ASN A 223 16.87 -12.85 17.99
CA ASN A 223 16.48 -11.58 18.59
C ASN A 223 16.16 -11.75 20.08
N GLY A 224 16.81 -12.73 20.75
CA GLY A 224 16.59 -13.00 22.16
C GLY A 224 15.17 -13.47 22.49
N GLY A 225 14.44 -14.03 21.53
CA GLY A 225 13.07 -14.56 21.68
C GLY A 225 11.96 -13.53 21.46
N GLU A 226 12.28 -12.30 21.08
CA GLU A 226 11.29 -11.22 20.91
C GLU A 226 10.46 -11.39 19.62
N LEU A 227 9.13 -11.31 19.76
CA LEU A 227 8.17 -11.48 18.66
C LEU A 227 7.67 -10.15 18.08
N GLY A 228 7.93 -9.03 18.75
CA GLY A 228 7.38 -7.72 18.37
C GLY A 228 5.90 -7.56 18.76
N PHE A 229 5.29 -6.46 18.33
CA PHE A 229 3.88 -6.17 18.63
C PHE A 229 2.94 -7.07 17.84
N VAL A 230 2.19 -7.88 18.57
CA VAL A 230 1.18 -8.81 18.03
C VAL A 230 -0.18 -8.51 18.62
N GLY A 231 -1.18 -8.47 17.75
CA GLY A 231 -2.60 -8.30 18.11
C GLY A 231 -3.29 -9.64 18.40
N ARG A 232 -4.52 -9.58 18.88
CA ARG A 232 -5.37 -10.77 19.07
C ARG A 232 -5.68 -11.45 17.74
N GLY A 233 -5.71 -12.78 17.75
CA GLY A 233 -5.92 -13.63 16.57
C GLY A 233 -4.65 -13.93 15.78
N ALA A 234 -3.49 -13.37 16.16
CA ALA A 234 -2.22 -13.61 15.48
C ALA A 234 -1.43 -14.80 16.06
N LEU A 235 -1.77 -15.25 17.27
CA LEU A 235 -1.07 -16.34 17.98
C LEU A 235 -2.01 -17.52 18.23
N VAL A 236 -1.45 -18.69 18.53
CA VAL A 236 -2.26 -19.85 18.93
C VAL A 236 -2.99 -19.59 20.25
N PRO A 237 -4.22 -20.12 20.45
CA PRO A 237 -5.09 -19.70 21.55
C PRO A 237 -4.46 -19.82 22.94
N GLU A 238 -3.73 -20.90 23.21
CA GLU A 238 -3.10 -21.15 24.51
C GLU A 238 -1.96 -20.17 24.78
N PHE A 239 -1.16 -19.86 23.76
CA PHE A 239 -0.07 -18.89 23.86
C PHE A 239 -0.63 -17.47 24.01
N GLU A 240 -1.62 -17.11 23.19
CA GLU A 240 -2.27 -15.80 23.24
C GLU A 240 -2.89 -15.53 24.61
N SER A 241 -3.65 -16.48 25.14
CA SER A 241 -4.29 -16.34 26.44
C SER A 241 -3.26 -16.07 27.54
N ALA A 242 -2.10 -16.73 27.49
CA ALA A 242 -1.03 -16.48 28.44
C ALA A 242 -0.38 -15.11 28.22
N ALA A 243 0.03 -14.78 26.99
CA ALA A 243 0.67 -13.51 26.63
C ALA A 243 -0.15 -12.29 27.07
N PHE A 244 -1.46 -12.30 26.81
CA PHE A 244 -2.36 -11.18 27.16
C PHE A 244 -2.76 -11.13 28.65
N SER A 245 -2.55 -12.23 29.40
CA SER A 245 -2.81 -12.31 30.84
C SER A 245 -1.66 -11.76 31.70
N LEU A 246 -0.44 -11.73 31.15
CA LEU A 246 0.75 -11.23 31.83
C LEU A 246 0.64 -9.72 32.09
N LYS A 247 1.26 -9.27 33.19
CA LYS A 247 1.27 -7.86 33.59
C LYS A 247 2.67 -7.43 33.98
N GLY A 248 3.11 -6.29 33.43
CA GLY A 248 4.48 -5.81 33.66
C GLY A 248 5.51 -6.83 33.16
N ASP A 249 6.65 -6.92 33.83
CA ASP A 249 7.77 -7.78 33.43
C ASP A 249 7.61 -9.24 33.95
N GLN A 250 6.38 -9.76 33.89
CA GLN A 250 6.04 -11.09 34.39
C GLN A 250 6.37 -12.20 33.38
N ILE A 251 6.69 -13.38 33.91
CA ILE A 251 6.94 -14.60 33.14
C ILE A 251 5.82 -15.59 33.40
N SER A 252 5.32 -16.23 32.35
CA SER A 252 4.23 -17.20 32.41
C SER A 252 4.62 -18.50 33.12
N GLU A 253 3.60 -19.30 33.44
CA GLU A 253 3.77 -20.73 33.65
C GLU A 253 4.15 -21.42 32.32
N VAL A 254 4.57 -22.69 32.38
CA VAL A 254 4.83 -23.47 31.17
C VAL A 254 3.51 -23.75 30.45
N ILE A 255 3.43 -23.33 29.19
CA ILE A 255 2.26 -23.46 28.32
C ILE A 255 2.53 -24.57 27.32
N GLU A 256 1.56 -25.45 27.10
CA GLU A 256 1.60 -26.46 26.03
C GLU A 256 0.76 -25.95 24.86
N THR A 257 1.33 -25.95 23.66
CA THR A 257 0.64 -25.63 22.41
C THR A 257 0.87 -26.74 21.39
N GLN A 258 0.25 -26.65 20.23
CA GLN A 258 0.55 -27.53 19.10
C GLN A 258 2.02 -27.47 18.62
N PHE A 259 2.76 -26.41 18.97
CA PHE A 259 4.17 -26.22 18.60
C PHE A 259 5.16 -26.65 19.69
N GLY A 260 4.66 -27.09 20.87
CA GLY A 260 5.50 -27.58 21.95
C GLY A 260 5.23 -26.88 23.27
N TYR A 261 6.30 -26.64 24.03
CA TYR A 261 6.21 -26.06 25.37
C TYR A 261 6.90 -24.70 25.41
N HIS A 262 6.23 -23.73 26.03
CA HIS A 262 6.61 -22.32 25.97
C HIS A 262 6.63 -21.72 27.37
N ILE A 263 7.55 -20.78 27.59
CA ILE A 263 7.48 -19.79 28.67
C ILE A 263 7.53 -18.41 28.01
N ILE A 264 6.76 -17.45 28.51
CA ILE A 264 6.59 -16.15 27.86
C ILE A 264 6.89 -15.05 28.87
N GLN A 265 7.65 -14.04 28.48
CA GLN A 265 7.86 -12.82 29.23
C GLN A 265 7.19 -11.65 28.49
N LEU A 266 6.42 -10.83 29.22
CA LEU A 266 5.85 -9.60 28.65
C LEU A 266 6.89 -8.49 28.67
N ILE A 267 7.17 -7.90 27.51
CA ILE A 267 8.07 -6.74 27.36
C ILE A 267 7.26 -5.45 27.48
N GLU A 268 6.23 -5.30 26.64
CA GLU A 268 5.44 -4.08 26.54
C GLU A 268 4.01 -4.39 26.11
N ARG A 269 3.05 -3.54 26.51
CA ARG A 269 1.66 -3.60 26.03
C ARG A 269 1.20 -2.23 25.54
N ARG A 270 0.62 -2.20 24.34
CA ARG A 270 0.05 -0.99 23.71
C ARG A 270 -1.38 -1.28 23.23
N GLY A 271 -2.37 -0.80 23.97
CA GLY A 271 -3.78 -1.04 23.67
C GLY A 271 -4.12 -2.53 23.59
N GLU A 272 -4.60 -2.96 22.41
CA GLU A 272 -4.94 -4.36 22.08
C GLU A 272 -3.77 -5.17 21.49
N THR A 273 -2.55 -4.63 21.50
CA THR A 273 -1.34 -5.33 21.08
C THR A 273 -0.39 -5.57 22.25
N VAL A 274 0.34 -6.69 22.22
CA VAL A 274 1.37 -7.04 23.20
C VAL A 274 2.68 -7.31 22.48
N ASN A 275 3.80 -6.91 23.07
CA ASN A 275 5.13 -7.34 22.68
C ASN A 275 5.66 -8.31 23.75
N VAL A 276 5.96 -9.53 23.32
CA VAL A 276 6.39 -10.61 24.20
C VAL A 276 7.66 -11.27 23.69
N ARG A 277 8.37 -11.88 24.64
CA ARG A 277 9.51 -12.73 24.41
C ARG A 277 9.18 -14.16 24.82
N HIS A 278 9.68 -15.13 24.07
CA HIS A 278 9.44 -16.56 24.29
C HIS A 278 10.72 -17.39 24.19
#